data_AF-A0A7W7D0K4-F1
#
_entry.id   AF-A0A7W7D0K4-F1
#
_cell.length_a   1.000
_cell.length_b   1.000
_cell.length_c   1.000
_cell.angle_alpha   90.00
_cell.angle_beta   90.00
_cell.angle_gamma   90.00
#
_symmetry.space_group_name_H-M   'P 1'
#
loop_
_entity.id
_entity.type
_entity.pdbx_description
1 polymer ?
#
loop_
_entity_poly.entity_id
_entity_poly.type
_entity_poly.pdbx_seq_one_letter_code
_entity_poly.pdbx_strand_id
1 'polypeptide(L)'
;MGTVNIVAWVPVRLSDGALVNAVATVTEAKTQAIRALGLEATGTATDAVCVLCPLDGPVADYGGPRSTWGARLARAAYAAVFAGGAGTQAWSDRVSGR
;
A
#
# COMPACT_ATOMS: atom_id res chain seq x y z
N MET A 1 -17.76 -0.87 7.46
CA MET A 1 -17.16 -0.84 6.10
C MET A 1 -16.15 0.30 6.05
N GLY A 2 -14.87 0.00 5.81
CA GLY A 2 -13.81 1.00 5.67
C GLY A 2 -13.28 1.06 4.24
N THR A 3 -12.30 1.90 3.96
CA THR A 3 -11.51 1.84 2.72
C THR A 3 -10.07 2.24 3.02
N VAL A 4 -9.12 1.66 2.29
CA VAL A 4 -7.70 1.91 2.44
C VAL A 4 -7.12 2.25 1.08
N ASN A 5 -6.89 3.54 0.88
CA ASN A 5 -6.26 4.10 -0.31
C ASN A 5 -4.77 4.34 -0.03
N ILE A 6 -3.91 3.86 -0.92
CA ILE A 6 -2.46 3.96 -0.76
C ILE A 6 -1.89 4.72 -1.96
N VAL A 7 -1.14 5.78 -1.66
CA VAL A 7 -0.24 6.42 -2.63
C VAL A 7 1.18 6.18 -2.14
N ALA A 8 2.01 5.58 -2.98
CA ALA A 8 3.40 5.29 -2.65
C ALA A 8 4.32 5.87 -3.70
N TRP A 9 5.44 6.44 -3.27
CA TRP A 9 6.48 6.95 -4.16
C TRP A 9 7.76 6.15 -3.99
N VAL A 10 8.39 5.80 -5.10
CA VAL A 10 9.72 5.19 -5.14
C VAL A 10 10.69 6.12 -5.89
N PRO A 11 11.93 6.33 -5.39
CA PRO A 11 12.87 7.29 -5.96
C PRO A 11 13.59 6.79 -7.22
N VAL A 12 13.10 5.73 -7.87
CA VAL A 12 13.70 5.18 -9.10
C VAL A 12 12.63 4.94 -10.14
N ARG A 13 12.99 5.12 -11.42
CA ARG A 13 12.13 4.77 -12.54
C ARG A 13 11.84 3.27 -12.53
N LEU A 14 10.58 2.92 -12.65
CA LEU A 14 10.12 1.54 -12.77
C LEU A 14 9.69 1.27 -14.22
N SER A 15 9.96 0.08 -14.72
CA SER A 15 9.32 -0.39 -15.96
C SER A 15 7.83 -0.63 -15.72
N ASP A 16 7.04 -0.74 -16.80
CA ASP A 16 5.61 -1.04 -16.68
C ASP A 16 5.35 -2.35 -15.93
N GLY A 17 6.16 -3.38 -16.21
CA GLY A 17 6.10 -4.66 -15.47
C GLY A 17 6.46 -4.50 -13.99
N ALA A 18 7.45 -3.66 -13.69
CA ALA A 18 7.82 -3.35 -12.31
C ALA A 18 6.71 -2.59 -11.57
N LEU A 19 6.02 -1.65 -12.22
CA LEU A 19 4.87 -0.94 -11.64
C LEU A 19 3.72 -1.90 -11.29
N VAL A 20 3.38 -2.83 -12.19
CA VAL A 20 2.38 -3.87 -11.91
C VAL A 20 2.78 -4.73 -10.72
N ASN A 21 4.04 -5.17 -10.68
CA ASN A 21 4.58 -5.96 -9.57
C ASN A 21 4.58 -5.17 -8.24
N ALA A 22 4.85 -3.87 -8.29
CA ALA A 22 4.84 -3.00 -7.13
C ALA A 22 3.42 -2.84 -6.55
N VAL A 23 2.39 -2.70 -7.40
CA VAL A 23 0.99 -2.67 -6.98
C VAL A 23 0.61 -3.97 -6.26
N ALA A 24 0.97 -5.13 -6.81
CA ALA A 24 0.75 -6.41 -6.16
C ALA A 24 1.46 -6.49 -4.80
N THR A 25 2.73 -6.05 -4.74
CA THR A 25 3.54 -6.02 -3.52
C THR A 25 2.93 -5.16 -2.41
N VAL A 26 2.43 -3.97 -2.76
CA VAL A 26 1.71 -3.08 -1.83
C VAL A 26 0.42 -3.74 -1.35
N THR A 27 -0.31 -4.40 -2.26
CA THR A 27 -1.57 -5.08 -1.95
C THR A 27 -1.36 -6.21 -0.95
N GLU A 28 -0.36 -7.07 -1.16
CA GLU A 28 0.01 -8.14 -0.23
C GLU A 28 0.41 -7.58 1.14
N ALA A 29 1.25 -6.55 1.17
CA ALA A 29 1.69 -5.91 2.41
C ALA A 29 0.51 -5.30 3.21
N LYS A 30 -0.42 -4.66 2.51
CA LYS A 30 -1.67 -4.15 3.09
C LYS A 30 -2.50 -5.29 3.67
N THR A 31 -2.72 -6.37 2.92
CA THR A 31 -3.48 -7.53 3.40
C THR A 31 -2.82 -8.13 4.64
N GLN A 32 -1.50 -8.26 4.65
CA GLN A 32 -0.76 -8.73 5.84
C GLN A 32 -0.98 -7.82 7.05
N ALA A 33 -0.92 -6.49 6.87
CA ALA A 33 -1.15 -5.54 7.96
C ALA A 33 -2.58 -5.61 8.50
N ILE A 34 -3.59 -5.67 7.62
CA ILE A 34 -5.00 -5.79 8.02
C ILE A 34 -5.24 -7.11 8.78
N ARG A 35 -4.66 -8.22 8.30
CA ARG A 35 -4.70 -9.50 9.01
C ARG A 35 -4.01 -9.44 10.37
N ALA A 36 -2.88 -8.76 10.47
CA ALA A 36 -2.17 -8.58 11.74
C ALA A 36 -2.98 -7.76 12.76
N LEU A 37 -3.87 -6.89 12.30
CA LEU A 37 -4.83 -6.16 13.13
C LEU A 37 -6.06 -6.99 13.54
N GLY A 38 -6.15 -8.26 13.12
CA GLY A 38 -7.29 -9.13 13.41
C GLY A 38 -8.56 -8.78 12.64
N LEU A 39 -8.45 -7.98 11.57
CA LEU A 39 -9.59 -7.57 10.75
C LEU A 39 -9.81 -8.58 9.62
N GLU A 40 -11.08 -8.88 9.31
CA GLU A 40 -11.43 -9.87 8.29
C GLU A 40 -11.06 -9.46 6.85
N ALA A 41 -10.82 -8.16 6.62
CA ALA A 41 -10.39 -7.62 5.32
C ALA A 41 -11.31 -7.99 4.13
N THR A 42 -12.61 -8.19 4.38
CA THR A 42 -13.57 -8.62 3.36
C THR A 42 -13.93 -7.45 2.44
N GLY A 43 -13.19 -7.35 1.33
CA GLY A 43 -13.63 -6.68 0.09
C GLY A 43 -14.20 -5.28 0.27
N THR A 44 -13.40 -4.35 0.75
CA THR A 44 -13.70 -2.92 0.66
C THR A 44 -13.62 -2.53 -0.82
N ALA A 45 -14.76 -2.54 -1.51
CA ALA A 45 -14.89 -2.41 -2.96
C ALA A 45 -14.31 -1.12 -3.57
N THR A 46 -13.84 -0.19 -2.73
CA THR A 46 -13.36 1.14 -3.13
C THR A 46 -11.87 1.37 -2.87
N ASP A 47 -11.11 0.33 -2.55
CA ASP A 47 -9.69 0.50 -2.27
C ASP A 47 -8.86 0.78 -3.54
N ALA A 48 -7.96 1.75 -3.45
CA ALA A 48 -7.04 2.10 -4.52
C ALA A 48 -5.56 2.01 -4.09
N VAL A 49 -4.70 1.62 -5.04
CA VAL A 49 -3.24 1.68 -4.91
C VAL A 49 -2.68 2.46 -6.09
N CYS A 50 -1.92 3.52 -5.81
CA CYS A 50 -1.18 4.30 -6.79
C CYS A 50 0.31 4.27 -6.46
N VAL A 51 1.13 3.83 -7.41
CA VAL A 51 2.60 3.84 -7.29
C VAL A 51 3.16 4.91 -8.23
N LEU A 52 3.92 5.84 -7.66
CA LEU A 52 4.56 6.95 -8.34
C LEU A 52 6.07 6.69 -8.43
N CYS A 53 6.65 7.01 -9.58
CA CYS A 53 8.09 6.96 -9.80
C CYS A 53 8.54 8.09 -10.75
N PRO A 54 9.82 8.46 -10.74
CA PRO A 54 10.40 9.29 -11.79
C PRO A 54 10.14 8.73 -13.20
N LEU A 55 10.01 9.62 -14.19
CA LEU A 55 9.86 9.25 -15.60
C LEU A 55 11.19 8.92 -16.28
N ASP A 56 12.29 9.45 -15.75
CA ASP A 56 13.63 9.39 -16.34
C ASP A 56 14.64 8.68 -15.42
N GLY A 57 15.79 8.30 -15.99
CA GLY A 57 16.89 7.63 -15.30
C GLY A 57 16.90 6.11 -15.47
N PRO A 58 17.85 5.42 -14.80
CA PRO A 58 17.98 3.97 -14.89
C PRO A 58 16.69 3.27 -14.48
N VAL A 59 16.21 2.36 -15.34
CA VAL A 59 14.98 1.62 -15.11
C VAL A 59 15.24 0.40 -14.23
N ALA A 60 14.43 0.22 -13.20
CA ALA A 60 14.36 -1.03 -12.46
C ALA A 60 13.25 -1.92 -13.04
N ASP A 61 13.60 -3.15 -13.39
CA ASP A 61 12.69 -4.09 -14.06
C ASP A 61 11.76 -4.86 -13.12
N TYR A 62 12.00 -4.78 -11.80
CA TYR A 62 11.26 -5.55 -10.81
C TYR A 62 10.76 -4.69 -9.65
N GLY A 63 9.45 -4.74 -9.41
CA GLY A 63 8.79 -4.13 -8.24
C GLY A 63 8.31 -5.13 -7.19
N GLY A 64 8.60 -6.43 -7.36
CA GLY A 64 8.17 -7.49 -6.46
C GLY A 64 8.87 -7.48 -5.09
N PRO A 65 8.38 -8.22 -4.07
CA PRO A 65 8.90 -8.17 -2.70
C PRO A 65 10.36 -8.61 -2.55
N ARG A 66 10.93 -9.30 -3.55
CA ARG A 66 12.35 -9.70 -3.58
C ARG A 66 13.26 -8.67 -4.27
N SER A 67 12.71 -7.66 -4.93
CA SER A 67 13.53 -6.58 -5.50
C SER A 67 13.90 -5.56 -4.43
N THR A 68 14.99 -4.81 -4.65
CA THR A 68 15.46 -3.80 -3.69
C THR A 68 14.37 -2.79 -3.32
N TRP A 69 13.66 -2.28 -4.31
CA TRP A 69 12.62 -1.27 -4.10
C TRP A 69 11.27 -1.88 -3.71
N GLY A 70 10.91 -3.04 -4.24
CA GLY A 70 9.69 -3.74 -3.84
C GLY A 70 9.71 -4.18 -2.37
N ALA A 71 10.84 -4.69 -1.87
CA ALA A 71 11.01 -5.05 -0.46
C ALA A 71 10.85 -3.83 0.48
N ARG A 72 11.40 -2.67 0.07
CA ARG A 72 11.28 -1.41 0.82
C ARG A 72 9.84 -0.91 0.82
N LEU A 73 9.20 -0.94 -0.36
CA LEU A 73 7.81 -0.56 -0.55
C LEU A 73 6.86 -1.43 0.29
N ALA A 74 7.06 -2.75 0.31
CA ALA A 74 6.28 -3.68 1.13
C ALA A 74 6.34 -3.32 2.62
N ARG A 75 7.56 -3.11 3.15
CA ARG A 75 7.75 -2.74 4.57
C ARG A 75 7.09 -1.41 4.91
N ALA A 76 7.23 -0.42 4.03
CA ALA A 76 6.61 0.91 4.22
C ALA A 76 5.08 0.83 4.18
N ALA A 77 4.52 0.11 3.20
CA ALA A 77 3.06 -0.07 3.07
C ALA A 77 2.48 -0.83 4.27
N TYR A 78 3.12 -1.92 4.69
CA TYR A 78 2.72 -2.67 5.90
C TYR A 78 2.70 -1.76 7.12
N ALA A 79 3.81 -1.05 7.38
CA ALA A 79 3.93 -0.20 8.56
C ALA A 79 2.89 0.93 8.57
N ALA A 80 2.67 1.59 7.42
CA ALA A 80 1.68 2.65 7.29
C ALA A 80 0.24 2.15 7.52
N VAL A 81 -0.13 1.02 6.91
CA VAL A 81 -1.47 0.43 7.08
C VAL A 81 -1.68 -0.05 8.50
N PHE A 82 -0.68 -0.71 9.11
CA PHE A 82 -0.76 -1.18 10.48
C PHE A 82 -0.92 -0.02 11.46
N ALA A 83 -0.07 1.02 11.33
CA ALA A 83 -0.12 2.20 12.20
C ALA A 83 -1.45 2.95 12.04
N GLY A 84 -1.93 3.13 10.79
CA GLY A 84 -3.22 3.75 10.53
C GLY A 84 -4.37 2.94 11.14
N GLY A 85 -4.37 1.63 10.95
CA GLY A 85 -5.40 0.72 11.42
C GLY A 85 -5.46 0.57 12.95
N ALA A 86 -4.32 0.62 13.63
CA ALA A 86 -4.23 0.50 15.10
C ALA A 86 -4.85 1.69 15.85
N GLY A 87 -5.00 2.85 15.21
CA GLY A 87 -5.56 4.07 15.79
C GLY A 87 -6.83 4.58 15.10
N THR A 88 -7.41 3.82 14.18
CA THR A 88 -8.59 4.29 13.44
C THR A 88 -9.88 4.16 14.23
N GLN A 89 -10.61 5.28 14.29
CA GLN A 89 -12.04 5.34 14.55
C GLN A 89 -12.74 5.54 13.21
N ALA A 90 -14.01 5.11 13.05
CA ALA A 90 -14.70 5.36 11.80
C ALA A 90 -14.79 6.87 11.53
N TRP A 91 -14.55 7.28 10.28
CA TRP A 91 -14.62 8.68 9.89
C TRP A 91 -15.99 9.31 10.23
N SER A 92 -17.07 8.53 10.10
CA SER A 92 -18.42 8.92 10.52
C SER A 92 -18.48 9.36 11.97
N ASP A 93 -17.76 8.67 12.86
CA ASP A 93 -17.82 8.90 14.29
C ASP A 93 -17.04 10.17 14.63
N ARG A 94 -15.87 10.36 14.00
CA ARG A 94 -15.07 11.60 14.13
C ARG A 94 -15.82 12.85 13.67
N VAL A 95 -16.57 12.76 12.57
CA VAL A 95 -17.30 13.93 12.01
C VAL A 95 -18.60 14.20 12.76
N SER A 96 -19.22 13.18 13.36
CA SER A 96 -20.46 13.37 14.13
C SER A 96 -20.26 13.76 15.60
N GLY A 97 -19.01 13.97 16.05
CA GLY A 97 -18.70 14.45 17.40
C GLY A 97 -19.14 13.50 18.52
N ARG A 98 -19.30 12.21 18.21
CA ARG A 98 -19.62 11.14 19.16
C ARG A 98 -18.38 10.32 19.51
#